data_AF-A0A497JKT8-F1
#
_entry.id   AF-A0A497JKT8-F1
#
_cell.length_a   1.000
_cell.length_b   1.000
_cell.length_c   1.000
_cell.angle_alpha   90.00
_cell.angle_beta   90.00
_cell.angle_gamma   90.00
#
_symmetry.space_group_name_H-M   'P 1'
#
loop_
_entity.id
_entity.type
_entity.pdbx_description
1 polymer ?
#
loop_
_entity_poly.entity_id
_entity_poly.type
_entity_poly.pdbx_seq_one_letter_code
_entity_poly.pdbx_strand_id
1 'polypeptide(L)'
;MFAMFADGSQIAQLFPEGDYGWILNVILYLFFIVFIFYGQRIQMYVMLKEVEGSLLRLKYIKDEGRKIAIETIKEIGKPEKDPAERVDRFLEYFAISPESMDPAGIVWKLEHILDVRDTRFKDEVKLMAPAADEIQINNLENTLEAALALNYIYKVVRHYYILGKRTLSLYIIMQLQMILPLVMREAEAYASALKAF
;
A
#
# COMPACT_ATOMS: atom_id res chain seq x y z
N MET A 1 52.26 -7.83 20.34
CA MET A 1 52.42 -7.21 21.68
C MET A 1 51.70 -5.88 21.67
N PHE A 2 50.44 -5.86 22.11
CA PHE A 2 49.79 -4.77 22.84
C PHE A 2 48.38 -5.24 23.21
N ALA A 3 48.28 -5.84 24.39
CA ALA A 3 47.01 -6.03 25.08
C ALA A 3 46.79 -4.77 25.93
N MET A 4 45.65 -4.11 25.76
CA MET A 4 45.11 -3.20 26.77
C MET A 4 43.62 -3.45 26.89
N PHE A 5 43.31 -4.36 27.82
CA PHE A 5 42.19 -4.34 28.75
C PHE A 5 41.04 -3.39 28.37
N ALA A 6 40.00 -3.98 27.76
CA ALA A 6 38.66 -3.43 27.87
C ALA A 6 38.27 -3.52 29.35
N ASP A 7 38.18 -2.37 29.98
CA ASP A 7 37.82 -2.20 31.37
C ASP A 7 36.38 -2.69 31.59
N GLY A 8 36.24 -3.95 32.04
CA GLY A 8 34.96 -4.57 32.39
C GLY A 8 34.27 -3.92 33.59
N SER A 9 34.86 -2.87 34.19
CA SER A 9 34.29 -2.16 35.34
C SER A 9 33.19 -1.16 34.98
N GLN A 10 33.10 -0.68 33.74
CA GLN A 10 32.10 0.34 33.37
C GLN A 10 30.71 -0.25 33.05
N ILE A 11 30.61 -1.56 32.82
CA ILE A 11 29.32 -2.26 32.71
C ILE A 11 28.82 -2.74 34.09
N ALA A 12 29.73 -2.85 35.06
CA ALA A 12 29.40 -3.25 36.43
C ALA A 12 28.75 -2.13 37.28
N GLN A 13 28.84 -0.87 36.83
CA GLN A 13 28.42 0.30 37.61
C GLN A 13 26.93 0.67 37.48
N LEU A 14 26.14 -0.15 36.77
CA LEU A 14 24.67 0.00 36.69
C LEU A 14 23.94 -0.63 37.89
N PHE A 15 24.66 -1.30 38.79
CA PHE A 15 24.07 -2.04 39.90
C PHE A 15 24.60 -1.47 41.23
N PRO A 16 23.73 -1.05 42.16
CA PRO A 16 24.17 -0.47 43.42
C PRO A 16 24.94 -1.50 44.25
N GLU A 17 26.20 -1.22 44.58
CA GLU A 17 26.98 -1.96 45.56
C GLU A 17 26.49 -1.61 46.98
N GLY A 18 25.48 -2.32 47.44
CA GLY A 18 24.96 -2.23 48.81
C GLY A 18 24.23 -3.50 49.21
N ASP A 19 24.04 -3.72 50.51
CA ASP A 19 23.40 -4.93 51.08
C ASP A 19 21.95 -5.19 50.57
N TYR A 20 21.32 -4.17 49.96
CA TYR A 20 20.00 -4.23 49.31
C TYR A 20 20.05 -4.13 47.77
N GLY A 21 21.24 -3.98 47.18
CA GLY A 21 21.42 -3.84 45.72
C GLY A 21 20.97 -5.07 44.94
N TRP A 22 21.11 -6.26 45.54
CA TRP A 22 20.60 -7.51 44.94
C TRP A 22 19.07 -7.53 44.82
N ILE A 23 18.34 -6.92 45.77
CA ILE A 23 16.87 -6.81 45.72
C ILE A 23 16.46 -5.92 44.55
N LEU A 24 17.14 -4.78 44.38
CA LEU A 24 16.90 -3.89 43.25
C LEU A 24 17.20 -4.59 41.91
N ASN A 25 18.28 -5.36 41.83
CA ASN A 25 18.63 -6.12 40.63
C ASN A 25 17.57 -7.17 40.29
N VAL A 26 17.07 -7.90 41.29
CA VAL A 26 15.97 -8.86 41.11
C VAL A 26 14.71 -8.18 40.61
N ILE A 27 14.32 -7.04 41.21
CA ILE A 27 13.16 -6.26 40.76
C ILE A 27 13.35 -5.77 39.33
N LEU A 28 14.53 -5.27 38.99
CA LEU A 28 14.85 -4.78 37.65
C LEU A 28 14.81 -5.91 36.61
N TYR A 29 15.37 -7.08 36.91
CA TYR A 29 15.29 -8.24 36.02
C TYR A 29 13.85 -8.71 35.83
N LEU A 30 13.05 -8.72 36.89
CA LEU A 30 11.64 -9.09 36.83
C LEU A 30 10.87 -8.08 35.95
N PHE A 31 11.17 -6.79 36.08
CA PHE A 31 10.65 -5.74 35.19
C PHE A 31 11.06 -5.96 33.73
N PHE A 32 12.33 -6.26 33.44
CA PHE A 32 12.79 -6.52 32.07
C PHE A 32 12.12 -7.76 31.46
N ILE A 33 11.94 -8.83 32.23
CA ILE A 33 11.25 -10.04 31.76
C ILE A 33 9.82 -9.69 31.35
N VAL A 34 9.08 -8.98 32.21
CA VAL A 34 7.73 -8.49 31.87
C VAL A 34 7.79 -7.61 30.62
N PHE A 35 8.72 -6.65 30.55
CA PHE A 35 8.84 -5.75 29.42
C PHE A 35 9.15 -6.47 28.10
N ILE A 36 9.96 -7.54 28.09
CA ILE A 36 10.25 -8.32 26.88
C ILE A 36 8.98 -9.00 26.35
N PHE A 37 8.17 -9.60 27.23
CA PHE A 37 6.93 -10.27 26.84
C PHE A 37 5.83 -9.31 26.37
N TYR A 38 5.68 -8.16 27.05
CA TYR A 38 4.64 -7.18 26.71
C TYR A 38 5.09 -6.17 25.65
N GLY A 39 6.39 -5.90 25.54
CA GLY A 39 6.99 -4.93 24.63
C GLY A 39 6.70 -5.26 23.17
N GLN A 40 6.76 -6.53 22.78
CA GLN A 40 6.39 -6.97 21.42
C GLN A 40 4.93 -6.66 21.08
N ARG A 41 4.01 -6.83 22.05
CA ARG A 41 2.58 -6.54 21.84
C ARG A 41 2.32 -5.04 21.72
N ILE A 42 3.00 -4.25 22.57
CA ILE A 42 2.93 -2.79 22.52
C ILE A 42 3.49 -2.28 21.18
N GLN A 43 4.63 -2.80 20.76
CA GLN A 43 5.26 -2.47 19.48
C GLN A 43 4.31 -2.74 18.31
N MET A 44 3.70 -3.94 18.25
CA MET A 44 2.70 -4.26 17.22
C MET A 44 1.53 -3.28 17.20
N TYR A 45 1.02 -2.89 18.38
CA TYR A 45 -0.10 -1.97 18.48
C TYR A 45 0.24 -0.58 17.94
N VAL A 46 1.44 -0.07 18.25
CA VAL A 46 1.93 1.20 17.71
C VAL A 46 2.07 1.13 16.19
N MET A 47 2.70 0.06 15.67
CA MET A 47 2.88 -0.13 14.23
C MET A 47 1.52 -0.22 13.50
N LEU A 48 0.55 -0.96 14.05
CA LEU A 48 -0.79 -1.06 13.47
C LEU A 48 -1.47 0.31 13.35
N LYS A 49 -1.32 1.18 14.35
CA LYS A 49 -1.87 2.55 14.29
C LYS A 49 -1.21 3.40 13.21
N GLU A 50 0.10 3.28 13.05
CA GLU A 50 0.82 3.99 11.99
C GLU A 50 0.34 3.55 10.61
N VAL A 51 0.26 2.23 10.39
CA VAL A 51 -0.27 1.66 9.15
C VAL A 51 -1.72 2.10 8.90
N GLU A 52 -2.56 2.11 9.94
CA GLU A 52 -3.94 2.57 9.85
C GLU A 52 -4.03 4.03 9.40
N GLY A 53 -3.15 4.91 9.89
CA GLY A 53 -3.05 6.29 9.44
C GLY A 53 -2.73 6.41 7.95
N SER A 54 -1.71 5.66 7.46
CA SER A 54 -1.37 5.62 6.04
C SER A 54 -2.50 5.04 5.19
N LEU A 55 -3.19 4.01 5.68
CA LEU A 55 -4.32 3.40 4.99
C LEU A 55 -5.50 4.38 4.84
N LEU A 56 -5.79 5.19 5.86
CA LEU A 56 -6.80 6.25 5.77
C LEU A 56 -6.44 7.29 4.71
N ARG A 57 -5.16 7.66 4.61
CA ARG A 57 -4.68 8.57 3.56
C ARG A 57 -4.82 7.95 2.17
N LEU A 58 -4.45 6.68 1.99
CA LEU A 58 -4.66 5.96 0.72
C LEU A 58 -6.14 5.89 0.34
N LYS A 59 -7.03 5.65 1.32
CA LYS A 59 -8.47 5.65 1.10
C LYS A 59 -8.94 7.00 0.54
N TYR A 60 -8.50 8.10 1.16
CA TYR A 60 -8.83 9.45 0.71
C TYR A 60 -8.32 9.71 -0.72
N ILE A 61 -7.05 9.41 -1.01
CA ILE A 61 -6.47 9.59 -2.36
C ILE A 61 -7.25 8.80 -3.42
N LYS A 62 -7.61 7.55 -3.10
CA LYS A 62 -8.39 6.69 -3.98
C LYS A 62 -9.81 7.21 -4.20
N ASP A 63 -10.50 7.64 -3.14
CA ASP A 63 -11.86 8.19 -3.23
C ASP A 63 -11.86 9.51 -4.05
N GLU A 64 -10.85 10.36 -3.87
CA GLU A 64 -10.64 11.56 -4.70
C GLU A 64 -10.35 11.20 -6.16
N GLY A 65 -9.49 10.21 -6.42
CA GLY A 65 -9.20 9.78 -7.79
C GLY A 65 -10.42 9.24 -8.53
N ARG A 66 -11.26 8.46 -7.85
CA ARG A 66 -12.57 8.04 -8.36
C ARG A 66 -13.47 9.23 -8.69
N LYS A 67 -13.52 10.22 -7.79
CA LYS A 67 -14.34 11.42 -7.97
C LYS A 67 -13.90 12.21 -9.21
N ILE A 68 -12.60 12.46 -9.33
CA ILE A 68 -12.00 13.15 -10.48
C ILE A 68 -12.36 12.42 -11.78
N ALA A 69 -12.17 11.10 -11.84
CA ALA A 69 -12.50 10.32 -13.05
C ALA A 69 -13.98 10.46 -13.46
N ILE A 70 -14.91 10.45 -12.49
CA ILE A 70 -16.35 10.64 -12.77
C ILE A 70 -16.64 12.05 -13.25
N GLU A 71 -16.02 13.06 -12.65
CA GLU A 71 -16.18 14.47 -13.04
C GLU A 71 -15.64 14.71 -14.46
N THR A 72 -14.43 14.24 -14.77
CA THR A 72 -13.83 14.37 -16.11
C THR A 72 -14.68 13.69 -17.19
N ILE A 73 -15.23 12.50 -16.92
CA ILE A 73 -16.16 11.83 -17.87
C ILE A 73 -17.44 12.65 -18.08
N LYS A 74 -18.00 13.24 -17.01
CA LYS A 74 -19.21 14.08 -17.11
C LYS A 74 -18.96 15.34 -17.93
N GLU A 75 -17.80 15.97 -17.76
CA GLU A 75 -17.43 17.19 -18.48
C GLU A 75 -17.16 16.96 -19.96
N ILE A 76 -16.37 15.92 -20.29
CA ILE A 76 -15.93 15.64 -21.66
C ILE A 76 -16.96 14.80 -22.42
N GLY A 77 -17.40 13.70 -21.82
CA GLY A 77 -18.20 12.67 -22.47
C GLY A 77 -19.69 12.99 -22.57
N LYS A 78 -20.19 13.92 -21.75
CA LYS A 78 -21.62 14.29 -21.63
C LYS A 78 -22.57 13.08 -21.71
N PRO A 79 -22.38 12.06 -20.87
CA PRO A 79 -23.20 10.85 -20.94
C PRO A 79 -24.66 11.14 -20.61
N GLU A 80 -25.58 10.44 -21.28
CA GLU A 80 -27.03 10.55 -21.04
C GLU A 80 -27.45 10.01 -19.66
N LYS A 81 -26.63 9.13 -19.06
CA LYS A 81 -26.86 8.50 -17.76
C LYS A 81 -25.66 8.71 -16.84
N ASP A 82 -25.86 8.57 -15.53
CA ASP A 82 -24.77 8.70 -14.56
C ASP A 82 -23.68 7.64 -14.81
N PRO A 83 -22.42 8.04 -15.15
CA PRO A 83 -21.36 7.11 -15.47
C PRO A 83 -20.79 6.39 -14.22
N ALA A 84 -21.19 6.81 -13.00
CA ALA A 84 -20.58 6.36 -11.75
C ALA A 84 -20.54 4.82 -11.59
N GLU A 85 -21.63 4.12 -11.87
CA GLU A 85 -21.69 2.65 -11.76
C GLU A 85 -20.75 1.97 -12.77
N ARG A 86 -20.61 2.57 -13.96
CA ARG A 86 -19.75 2.04 -15.02
C ARG A 86 -18.27 2.26 -14.69
N VAL A 87 -17.94 3.43 -14.14
CA VAL A 87 -16.61 3.74 -13.59
C VAL A 87 -16.28 2.76 -12.45
N ASP A 88 -17.21 2.52 -11.52
CA ASP A 88 -16.98 1.56 -10.43
C ASP A 88 -16.65 0.17 -10.93
N ARG A 89 -17.37 -0.32 -11.94
CA ARG A 89 -17.04 -1.60 -12.59
C ARG A 89 -15.67 -1.57 -13.28
N PHE A 90 -15.33 -0.47 -13.94
CA PHE A 90 -14.03 -0.30 -14.58
C PHE A 90 -12.90 -0.38 -13.57
N LEU A 91 -13.02 0.30 -12.42
CA LEU A 91 -12.00 0.31 -11.35
C LEU A 91 -11.80 -1.06 -10.69
N GLU A 92 -12.75 -1.98 -10.85
CA GLU A 92 -12.65 -3.37 -10.38
C GLU A 92 -12.10 -4.34 -11.43
N TYR A 93 -11.75 -3.86 -12.62
CA TYR A 93 -11.10 -4.67 -13.64
C TYR A 93 -9.74 -5.19 -13.17
N PHE A 94 -9.44 -6.44 -13.53
CA PHE A 94 -8.12 -7.03 -13.38
C PHE A 94 -7.80 -7.89 -14.61
N ALA A 95 -6.53 -7.92 -14.99
CA ALA A 95 -6.02 -8.80 -16.03
C ALA A 95 -5.22 -9.95 -15.39
N ILE A 96 -5.31 -11.14 -15.98
CA ILE A 96 -4.56 -12.31 -15.54
C ILE A 96 -3.30 -12.40 -16.40
N SER A 97 -2.14 -12.30 -15.76
CA SER A 97 -0.85 -12.44 -16.45
C SER A 97 -0.61 -13.89 -16.91
N PRO A 98 0.12 -14.10 -18.01
CA PRO A 98 0.45 -15.43 -18.49
C PRO A 98 1.41 -16.14 -17.53
N GLU A 99 1.25 -17.47 -17.40
CA GLU A 99 2.18 -18.29 -16.61
C GLU A 99 3.53 -18.44 -17.31
N SER A 100 4.60 -18.36 -16.52
CA SER A 100 6.00 -18.28 -16.97
C SER A 100 6.59 -19.58 -17.53
N MET A 101 5.97 -20.72 -17.23
CA MET A 101 6.45 -22.07 -17.58
C MET A 101 6.23 -22.46 -19.05
N ASP A 102 5.89 -21.51 -19.93
CA ASP A 102 5.48 -21.81 -21.31
C ASP A 102 6.67 -22.01 -22.28
N PRO A 103 6.80 -23.17 -22.95
CA PRO A 103 7.86 -23.44 -23.92
C PRO A 103 7.80 -22.55 -25.18
N ALA A 104 6.64 -21.99 -25.51
CA ALA A 104 6.43 -21.15 -26.71
C ALA A 104 6.82 -19.67 -26.50
N GLY A 105 7.22 -19.28 -25.29
CA GLY A 105 7.65 -17.92 -24.96
C GLY A 105 6.51 -17.04 -24.42
N ILE A 106 6.75 -16.44 -23.25
CA ILE A 106 5.77 -15.58 -22.54
C ILE A 106 5.48 -14.24 -23.24
N VAL A 107 6.40 -13.77 -24.09
CA VAL A 107 6.37 -12.42 -24.67
C VAL A 107 5.15 -12.20 -25.56
N TRP A 108 4.90 -13.10 -26.52
CA TRP A 108 3.74 -13.00 -27.42
C TRP A 108 2.40 -13.04 -26.67
N LYS A 109 2.30 -13.87 -25.61
CA LYS A 109 1.09 -13.92 -24.78
C LYS A 109 0.87 -12.62 -24.04
N LEU A 110 1.94 -12.04 -23.50
CA LEU A 110 1.88 -10.77 -22.80
C LEU A 110 1.47 -9.64 -23.75
N GLU A 111 2.07 -9.57 -24.94
CA GLU A 111 1.71 -8.60 -25.99
C GLU A 111 0.23 -8.71 -26.34
N HIS A 112 -0.28 -9.92 -26.62
CA HIS A 112 -1.69 -10.12 -26.92
C HIS A 112 -2.61 -9.69 -25.77
N ILE A 113 -2.24 -9.96 -24.51
CA ILE A 113 -3.03 -9.52 -23.35
C ILE A 113 -3.05 -7.99 -23.23
N LEU A 114 -1.92 -7.33 -23.49
CA LEU A 114 -1.83 -5.87 -23.48
C LEU A 114 -2.69 -5.25 -24.58
N ASP A 115 -2.62 -5.77 -25.82
CA ASP A 115 -3.41 -5.28 -26.94
C ASP A 115 -4.92 -5.44 -26.71
N VAL A 116 -5.33 -6.59 -26.18
CA VAL A 116 -6.72 -6.85 -25.83
C VAL A 116 -7.17 -5.95 -24.69
N ARG A 117 -6.31 -5.67 -23.70
CA ARG A 117 -6.64 -4.77 -22.59
C ARG A 117 -6.86 -3.35 -23.08
N ASP A 118 -5.93 -2.81 -23.86
CA ASP A 118 -6.00 -1.46 -24.44
C ASP A 118 -7.26 -1.29 -25.30
N THR A 119 -7.53 -2.25 -26.19
CA THR A 119 -8.75 -2.21 -27.02
C THR A 119 -10.02 -2.18 -26.16
N ARG A 120 -10.08 -3.03 -25.13
CA ARG A 120 -11.24 -3.09 -24.24
C ARG A 120 -11.40 -1.82 -23.41
N PHE A 121 -10.31 -1.20 -22.97
CA PHE A 121 -10.36 0.01 -22.16
C PHE A 121 -10.90 1.18 -22.98
N LYS A 122 -10.42 1.36 -24.21
CA LYS A 122 -10.95 2.35 -25.16
C LYS A 122 -12.43 2.13 -25.46
N ASP A 123 -12.86 0.88 -25.64
CA ASP A 123 -14.26 0.56 -25.89
C ASP A 123 -15.14 0.88 -24.66
N GLU A 124 -14.68 0.59 -23.45
CA GLU A 124 -15.38 0.96 -22.22
C GLU A 124 -15.49 2.49 -22.06
N VAL A 125 -14.44 3.24 -22.40
CA VAL A 125 -14.43 4.71 -22.39
C VAL A 125 -15.43 5.27 -23.41
N LYS A 126 -15.45 4.76 -24.65
CA LYS A 126 -16.40 5.20 -25.69
C LYS A 126 -17.86 5.04 -25.26
N LEU A 127 -18.16 3.97 -24.51
CA LEU A 127 -19.50 3.75 -23.95
C LEU A 127 -19.84 4.71 -22.80
N MET A 128 -18.84 5.20 -22.07
CA MET A 128 -19.01 6.20 -21.00
C MET A 128 -19.00 7.64 -21.51
N ALA A 129 -18.33 7.90 -22.62
CA ALA A 129 -18.09 9.24 -23.15
C ALA A 129 -18.34 9.27 -24.68
N PRO A 130 -19.61 9.14 -25.11
CA PRO A 130 -19.94 9.03 -26.54
C PRO A 130 -19.64 10.31 -27.34
N ALA A 131 -19.55 11.47 -26.66
CA ALA A 131 -19.27 12.75 -27.30
C ALA A 131 -17.78 13.11 -27.38
N ALA A 132 -16.89 12.27 -26.83
CA ALA A 132 -15.46 12.52 -26.79
C ALA A 132 -14.76 12.24 -28.13
N ASP A 133 -13.80 13.07 -28.51
CA ASP A 133 -12.90 12.80 -29.64
C ASP A 133 -11.88 11.69 -29.30
N GLU A 134 -11.10 11.24 -30.29
CA GLU A 134 -10.11 10.17 -30.10
C GLU A 134 -8.99 10.52 -29.11
N ILE A 135 -8.53 11.77 -29.08
CA ILE A 135 -7.51 12.26 -28.14
C ILE A 135 -8.11 12.30 -26.72
N GLN A 136 -9.33 12.79 -26.60
CA GLN A 136 -10.09 12.85 -25.37
C GLN A 136 -10.38 11.44 -24.81
N ILE A 137 -10.68 10.47 -25.67
CA ILE A 137 -10.82 9.06 -25.28
C ILE A 137 -9.53 8.53 -24.67
N ASN A 138 -8.38 8.77 -25.31
CA ASN A 138 -7.08 8.33 -24.79
C ASN A 138 -6.74 9.01 -23.45
N ASN A 139 -7.05 10.30 -23.28
CA ASN A 139 -6.85 11.00 -22.01
C ASN A 139 -7.76 10.45 -20.90
N LEU A 140 -9.05 10.23 -21.21
CA LEU A 140 -10.01 9.64 -20.29
C LEU A 140 -9.61 8.22 -19.88
N GLU A 141 -9.10 7.43 -20.83
CA GLU A 141 -8.53 6.10 -20.55
C GLU A 141 -7.38 6.20 -19.55
N ASN A 142 -6.40 7.05 -19.80
CA ASN A 142 -5.25 7.24 -18.88
C ASN A 142 -5.70 7.70 -17.49
N THR A 143 -6.68 8.59 -17.40
CA THR A 143 -7.29 9.02 -16.13
C THR A 143 -7.94 7.84 -15.41
N LEU A 144 -8.70 7.00 -16.12
CA LEU A 144 -9.31 5.82 -15.52
C LEU A 144 -8.28 4.75 -15.13
N GLU A 145 -7.21 4.55 -15.90
CA GLU A 145 -6.11 3.66 -15.55
C GLU A 145 -5.41 4.11 -14.26
N ALA A 146 -5.15 5.42 -14.12
CA ALA A 146 -4.54 5.96 -12.90
C ALA A 146 -5.47 5.81 -11.68
N ALA A 147 -6.79 6.03 -11.85
CA ALA A 147 -7.77 5.77 -10.80
C ALA A 147 -7.84 4.28 -10.44
N LEU A 148 -7.75 3.38 -11.43
CA LEU A 148 -7.71 1.94 -11.23
C LEU A 148 -6.47 1.53 -10.43
N ALA A 149 -5.30 2.08 -10.74
CA ALA A 149 -4.07 1.84 -9.99
C ALA A 149 -4.19 2.24 -8.52
N LEU A 150 -4.78 3.42 -8.22
CA LEU A 150 -5.07 3.84 -6.85
C LEU A 150 -6.02 2.88 -6.12
N ASN A 151 -7.07 2.40 -6.81
CA ASN A 151 -8.01 1.42 -6.26
C ASN A 151 -7.32 0.09 -5.93
N TYR A 152 -6.45 -0.37 -6.83
CA TYR A 152 -5.63 -1.56 -6.62
C TYR A 152 -4.71 -1.42 -5.40
N ILE A 153 -3.93 -0.33 -5.32
CA ILE A 153 -3.01 -0.06 -4.20
C ILE A 153 -3.76 -0.09 -2.87
N TYR A 154 -4.89 0.62 -2.76
CA TYR A 154 -5.71 0.64 -1.54
C TYR A 154 -6.20 -0.76 -1.17
N LYS A 155 -6.72 -1.55 -2.13
CA LYS A 155 -7.22 -2.91 -1.87
C LYS A 155 -6.12 -3.83 -1.34
N VAL A 156 -4.94 -3.80 -1.95
CA VAL A 156 -3.79 -4.64 -1.56
C VAL A 156 -3.31 -4.27 -0.15
N VAL A 157 -3.07 -2.98 0.12
CA VAL A 157 -2.61 -2.52 1.45
C VAL A 157 -3.66 -2.86 2.52
N ARG A 158 -4.95 -2.62 2.22
CA ARG A 158 -6.05 -2.97 3.13
C ARG A 158 -6.10 -4.46 3.43
N HIS A 159 -5.89 -5.31 2.42
CA HIS A 159 -5.88 -6.76 2.60
C HIS A 159 -4.81 -7.18 3.61
N TYR A 160 -3.56 -6.73 3.42
CA TYR A 160 -2.46 -7.04 4.34
C TYR A 160 -2.62 -6.43 5.72
N TYR A 161 -3.21 -5.23 5.83
CA TYR A 161 -3.53 -4.62 7.13
C TYR A 161 -4.53 -5.47 7.92
N ILE A 162 -5.63 -5.90 7.29
CA ILE A 162 -6.63 -6.76 7.93
C ILE A 162 -6.03 -8.12 8.30
N LEU A 163 -5.21 -8.68 7.41
CA LEU A 163 -4.50 -9.93 7.66
C LEU A 163 -3.57 -9.81 8.87
N GLY A 164 -2.73 -8.78 8.92
CA GLY A 164 -1.82 -8.52 10.05
C GLY A 164 -2.58 -8.28 11.36
N LYS A 165 -3.67 -7.52 11.32
CA LYS A 165 -4.53 -7.24 12.49
C LYS A 165 -5.23 -8.49 13.02
N ARG A 166 -5.72 -9.38 12.15
CA ARG A 166 -6.42 -10.61 12.57
C ARG A 166 -5.47 -11.72 13.03
N THR A 167 -4.36 -11.90 12.33
CA THR A 167 -3.37 -12.94 12.65
C THR A 167 -2.47 -12.56 13.82
N LEU A 168 -2.44 -11.28 14.20
CA LEU A 168 -1.51 -10.72 15.19
C LEU A 168 -0.05 -11.06 14.84
N SER A 169 0.26 -11.15 13.54
CA SER A 169 1.59 -11.47 13.05
C SER A 169 2.43 -10.19 12.96
N LEU A 170 3.41 -10.06 13.87
CA LEU A 170 4.36 -8.96 13.89
C LEU A 170 5.07 -8.78 12.53
N TYR A 171 5.45 -9.88 11.88
CA TYR A 171 6.20 -9.84 10.62
C TYR A 171 5.40 -9.23 9.47
N ILE A 172 4.10 -9.54 9.36
CA ILE A 172 3.24 -8.95 8.32
C ILE A 172 3.10 -7.44 8.54
N ILE A 173 2.89 -7.02 9.79
CA ILE A 173 2.74 -5.61 10.16
C ILE A 173 4.05 -4.86 9.89
N MET A 174 5.19 -5.47 10.22
CA MET A 174 6.51 -4.88 9.98
C MET A 174 6.81 -4.70 8.50
N GLN A 175 6.57 -5.72 7.68
CA GLN A 175 6.73 -5.63 6.22
C GLN A 175 5.86 -4.52 5.64
N LEU A 176 4.61 -4.43 6.10
CA LEU A 176 3.67 -3.41 5.66
C LEU A 176 4.15 -2.01 6.07
N GLN A 177 4.55 -1.81 7.32
CA GLN A 177 5.07 -0.53 7.80
C GLN A 177 6.30 -0.07 7.00
N MET A 178 7.22 -0.98 6.68
CA MET A 178 8.45 -0.63 5.96
C MET A 178 8.20 -0.26 4.49
N ILE A 179 7.24 -0.91 3.82
CA ILE A 179 6.97 -0.65 2.40
C ILE A 179 6.01 0.53 2.19
N LEU A 180 5.18 0.86 3.19
CA LEU A 180 4.18 1.94 3.10
C LEU A 180 4.73 3.28 2.61
N PRO A 181 5.91 3.77 3.04
CA PRO A 181 6.45 5.03 2.53
C PRO A 181 6.75 5.01 1.02
N LEU A 182 7.08 3.86 0.46
CA LEU A 182 7.28 3.71 -0.99
C LEU A 182 5.93 3.70 -1.70
N VAL A 183 4.98 2.91 -1.20
CA VAL A 183 3.61 2.81 -1.75
C VAL A 183 2.88 4.15 -1.70
N MET A 184 3.08 4.93 -0.63
CA MET A 184 2.50 6.27 -0.51
C MET A 184 3.02 7.21 -1.59
N ARG A 185 4.32 7.19 -1.90
CA ARG A 185 4.91 8.01 -2.97
C ARG A 185 4.40 7.60 -4.34
N GLU A 186 4.25 6.29 -4.57
CA GLU A 186 3.66 5.75 -5.79
C GLU A 186 2.20 6.22 -5.95
N ALA A 187 1.39 6.12 -4.90
CA ALA A 187 0.02 6.60 -4.90
C ALA A 187 -0.07 8.12 -5.14
N GLU A 188 0.83 8.92 -4.57
CA GLU A 188 0.89 10.36 -4.81
C GLU A 188 1.29 10.70 -6.25
N ALA A 189 2.16 9.91 -6.88
CA ALA A 189 2.51 10.05 -8.29
C ALA A 189 1.30 9.77 -9.19
N TYR A 190 0.56 8.68 -8.93
CA TYR A 190 -0.70 8.39 -9.64
C TYR A 190 -1.76 9.47 -9.43
N ALA A 191 -1.89 9.99 -8.21
CA ALA A 191 -2.82 11.08 -7.90
C ALA A 191 -2.46 12.40 -8.62
N SER A 192 -1.16 12.64 -8.82
CA SER A 192 -0.67 13.78 -9.60
C SER A 192 -0.96 13.58 -11.10
N ALA A 193 -0.75 12.37 -11.62
CA ALA A 193 -1.04 12.02 -13.00
C ALA A 193 -2.53 12.20 -13.35
N LEU A 194 -3.43 11.80 -12.45
CA LEU A 194 -4.88 12.00 -12.57
C LEU A 194 -5.30 13.46 -12.80
N LYS A 195 -4.53 14.43 -12.30
CA LYS A 195 -4.83 15.86 -12.46
C LYS A 195 -4.20 16.47 -13.71
N ALA A 196 -3.26 15.75 -14.33
CA ALA A 196 -2.48 16.24 -15.45
C ALA A 196 -3.07 15.83 -16.81
N PHE A 197 -3.77 14.69 -16.85
CA PHE A 197 -4.55 14.23 -18.01
C PHE A 197 -5.91 14.94 -18.08
#